data_AF-A0A392NVR1-F1
#
_entry.id   AF-A0A392NVR1-F1
#
_cell.length_a   1.000
_cell.length_b   1.000
_cell.length_c   1.000
_cell.angle_alpha   90.00
_cell.angle_beta   90.00
_cell.angle_gamma   90.00
#
_symmetry.space_group_name_H-M   'P 1'
#
loop_
_entity.id
_entity.type
_entity.pdbx_description
1 polymer ?
#
loop_
_entity_poly.entity_id
_entity_poly.type
_entity_poly.pdbx_seq_one_letter_code
_entity_poly.pdbx_strand_id
1 'polypeptide(L)'
;YRYIVSDCDSVEVLFKDQHYTKTPEEAAAKTILSGLDLDCGSYLGQYTEGAVKQGLVDEASINNAVSNNFATLMRLGFFDGDPSKQPYGKLGPKDVCTPENQELAREAARQGIVLLKNSPGSLPLNSKAIKSLAVIGPNANATRVMIGNYEGIKISYFCNLLKYMKSLWK
;
A
#
# COMPACT_ATOMS: atom_id res chain seq x y z
N TYR A 1 2.20 23.12 2.78
CA TYR A 1 2.60 22.05 3.71
C TYR A 1 2.10 20.70 3.21
N ARG A 2 2.98 20.00 2.52
CA ARG A 2 2.92 18.60 2.08
C ARG A 2 4.35 18.06 2.28
N TYR A 3 4.51 16.76 2.46
CA TYR A 3 5.84 16.17 2.57
C TYR A 3 6.03 15.08 1.52
N ILE A 4 7.27 14.86 1.10
CA ILE A 4 7.72 13.80 0.21
C ILE A 4 8.44 12.75 1.06
N VAL A 5 8.07 11.49 0.87
CA VAL A 5 8.75 10.35 1.48
C VAL A 5 9.45 9.53 0.41
N SER A 6 10.62 9.01 0.74
CA SER A 6 11.38 8.12 -0.12
C SER A 6 10.72 6.74 -0.16
N ASP A 7 10.97 5.97 -1.23
CA ASP A 7 10.77 4.52 -1.11
C ASP A 7 11.83 3.95 -0.17
N CYS A 8 11.54 2.80 0.43
CA CYS A 8 12.34 2.27 1.51
C CYS A 8 13.74 1.86 1.02
N ASP A 9 14.72 2.49 1.67
CA ASP A 9 16.17 2.51 1.43
C ASP A 9 16.63 3.21 0.13
N SER A 10 15.76 3.95 -0.56
CA SER A 10 16.14 4.58 -1.85
C SER A 10 17.23 5.65 -1.74
N VAL A 11 17.38 6.33 -0.59
CA VAL A 11 18.51 7.25 -0.35
C VAL A 11 19.84 6.48 -0.24
N GLU A 12 19.81 5.29 0.36
CA GLU A 12 20.96 4.41 0.44
C GLU A 12 21.35 3.87 -0.94
N VAL A 13 20.37 3.39 -1.71
CA VAL A 13 20.55 2.88 -3.08
C VAL A 13 21.15 3.94 -4.00
N LEU A 14 20.71 5.21 -3.86
CA LEU A 14 21.25 6.35 -4.62
C LEU A 14 22.78 6.46 -4.49
N PHE A 15 23.31 6.16 -3.31
CA PHE A 15 24.75 6.15 -3.04
C PHE A 15 25.41 4.79 -3.35
N LYS A 16 24.93 3.72 -2.72
CA LYS A 16 25.60 2.42 -2.69
C LYS A 16 25.54 1.68 -4.02
N ASP A 17 24.42 1.76 -4.72
CA ASP A 17 24.18 0.95 -5.93
C ASP A 17 24.17 1.80 -7.20
N GLN A 18 23.67 3.04 -7.13
CA GLN A 18 23.60 3.94 -8.27
C GLN A 18 24.84 4.84 -8.40
N HIS A 19 25.63 4.98 -7.33
CA HIS A 19 26.85 5.79 -7.30
C HIS A 19 26.64 7.25 -7.76
N TYR A 20 25.46 7.83 -7.47
CA TYR A 20 25.12 9.19 -7.90
C TYR A 20 25.87 10.27 -7.10
N THR A 21 26.27 9.94 -5.87
CA THR A 21 27.08 10.80 -5.00
C THR A 21 28.37 10.11 -4.60
N LYS A 22 29.36 10.91 -4.20
CA LYS A 22 30.69 10.40 -3.84
C LYS A 22 30.77 9.98 -2.38
N THR A 23 29.95 10.57 -1.53
CA THR A 23 29.88 10.28 -0.09
C THR A 23 28.43 10.04 0.35
N PRO A 24 28.22 9.37 1.48
CA PRO A 24 26.89 9.21 2.03
C PRO A 24 26.28 10.53 2.51
N GLU A 25 27.09 11.47 3.02
CA GLU A 25 26.63 12.81 3.39
C GLU A 25 26.19 13.64 2.18
N GLU A 26 26.86 13.49 1.03
CA GLU A 26 26.41 14.11 -0.22
C GLU A 26 25.06 13.55 -0.68
N ALA A 27 24.80 12.25 -0.49
CA ALA A 27 23.49 11.66 -0.81
C ALA A 27 22.40 12.27 0.08
N ALA A 28 22.61 12.28 1.40
CA ALA A 28 21.66 12.86 2.35
C ALA A 28 21.36 14.33 2.04
N ALA A 29 22.42 15.14 1.83
CA ALA A 29 22.29 16.55 1.48
C ALA A 29 21.52 16.74 0.16
N LYS A 30 21.93 16.05 -0.91
CA LYS A 30 21.28 16.21 -2.22
C LYS A 30 19.81 15.82 -2.18
N THR A 31 19.44 14.76 -1.46
CA THR A 31 18.03 14.35 -1.37
C THR A 31 17.19 15.38 -0.61
N ILE A 32 17.68 15.90 0.53
CA ILE A 32 16.97 16.93 1.30
C ILE A 32 16.82 18.21 0.47
N LEU A 33 17.90 18.67 -0.16
CA LEU A 33 17.88 19.87 -1.02
C LEU A 33 16.99 19.70 -2.27
N SER A 34 16.74 18.45 -2.69
CA SER A 34 15.81 18.14 -3.78
C SER A 34 14.34 18.07 -3.32
N GLY A 35 14.07 18.29 -2.04
CA GLY A 35 12.73 18.32 -1.47
C GLY A 35 12.29 17.03 -0.79
N LEU A 36 13.19 16.07 -0.53
CA LEU A 36 12.87 14.91 0.28
C LEU A 36 12.72 15.34 1.75
N ASP A 37 11.54 15.08 2.34
CA ASP A 37 11.25 15.48 3.72
C ASP A 37 11.39 14.32 4.72
N LEU A 38 11.12 13.08 4.28
CA LEU A 38 11.14 11.89 5.13
C LEU A 38 11.83 10.72 4.42
N ASP A 39 12.77 10.08 5.10
CA ASP A 39 13.41 8.85 4.64
C ASP A 39 12.69 7.63 5.20
N CYS A 40 12.17 6.77 4.31
CA CYS A 40 11.84 5.41 4.71
C CYS A 40 13.14 4.62 4.82
N GLY A 41 13.77 4.67 5.97
CA GLY A 41 15.08 4.08 6.17
C GLY A 41 15.78 4.72 7.35
N SER A 42 17.08 4.45 7.47
CA SER A 42 17.92 5.04 8.51
C SER A 42 18.95 6.03 7.97
N TYR A 43 18.99 6.22 6.65
CA TYR A 43 20.11 6.85 5.97
C TYR A 43 20.21 8.34 6.29
N LEU A 44 19.09 9.09 6.23
CA LEU A 44 19.10 10.48 6.65
C LEU A 44 19.42 10.62 8.14
N GLY A 45 18.91 9.74 8.99
CA GLY A 45 19.21 9.74 10.42
C GLY A 45 20.70 9.52 10.73
N GLN A 46 21.40 8.77 9.89
CA GLN A 46 22.83 8.46 10.08
C GLN A 46 23.76 9.54 9.54
N TYR A 47 23.45 10.15 8.38
CA TYR A 47 24.42 10.96 7.64
C TYR A 47 24.10 12.46 7.58
N THR A 48 22.90 12.89 7.95
CA THR A 48 22.51 14.31 7.84
C THR A 48 23.33 15.22 8.75
N GLU A 49 23.66 14.79 9.98
CA GLU A 49 24.50 15.60 10.88
C GLU A 49 25.91 15.84 10.28
N GLY A 50 26.49 14.79 9.67
CA GLY A 50 27.76 14.90 8.94
C GLY A 50 27.67 15.86 7.76
N ALA A 51 26.58 15.80 7.00
CA ALA A 51 26.31 16.69 5.88
C ALA A 51 26.23 18.17 6.30
N VAL A 52 25.59 18.45 7.44
CA VAL A 52 25.54 19.81 8.01
C VAL A 52 26.92 20.29 8.44
N LYS A 53 27.68 19.46 9.18
CA LYS A 53 29.06 19.80 9.61
C LYS A 53 29.99 20.09 8.44
N GLN A 54 29.77 19.46 7.29
CA GLN A 54 30.52 19.68 6.05
C GLN A 54 29.99 20.88 5.22
N GLY A 55 28.88 21.50 5.62
CA GLY A 55 28.25 22.60 4.88
C GLY A 55 27.55 22.17 3.58
N LEU A 56 27.22 20.89 3.43
CA LEU A 56 26.54 20.35 2.25
C LEU A 56 25.04 20.62 2.24
N VAL A 57 24.45 20.80 3.43
CA VAL A 57 23.04 21.17 3.65
C VAL A 57 22.97 22.03 4.91
N ASP A 58 22.05 22.99 4.95
CA ASP A 58 21.83 23.81 6.13
C ASP A 58 20.75 23.24 7.05
N GLU A 59 20.80 23.64 8.32
CA GLU A 59 19.80 23.24 9.32
C GLU A 59 18.40 23.75 8.94
N ALA A 60 18.31 24.88 8.23
CA ALA A 60 17.04 25.42 7.74
C ALA A 60 16.31 24.48 6.77
N SER A 61 17.05 23.77 5.90
CA SER A 61 16.49 22.77 4.99
C SER A 61 15.90 21.59 5.75
N ILE A 62 16.56 21.16 6.83
CA ILE A 62 16.06 20.10 7.72
C ILE A 62 14.82 20.58 8.47
N ASN A 63 14.84 21.81 9.00
CA ASN A 63 13.69 22.41 9.68
C ASN A 63 12.47 22.50 8.76
N ASN A 64 12.65 22.81 7.48
CA ASN A 64 11.58 22.79 6.49
C ASN A 64 10.99 21.38 6.30
N ALA A 65 11.85 20.37 6.17
CA ALA A 65 11.44 18.97 6.04
C ALA A 65 10.59 18.49 7.24
N VAL A 66 11.09 18.75 8.45
CA VAL A 66 10.39 18.41 9.70
C VAL A 66 9.07 19.19 9.80
N SER A 67 9.08 20.49 9.49
CA SER A 67 7.87 21.33 9.53
C SER A 67 6.79 20.84 8.58
N ASN A 68 7.17 20.38 7.38
CA ASN A 68 6.24 19.79 6.40
C ASN A 68 5.58 18.51 6.93
N ASN A 69 6.34 17.66 7.60
CA ASN A 69 5.83 16.44 8.23
C ASN A 69 4.87 16.77 9.38
N PHE A 70 5.29 17.62 10.32
CA PHE A 70 4.48 18.02 11.47
C PHE A 70 3.22 18.79 11.09
N ALA A 71 3.27 19.63 10.06
CA ALA A 71 2.10 20.32 9.55
C ALA A 71 1.04 19.32 9.02
N THR A 72 1.45 18.17 8.47
CA THR A 72 0.52 17.11 8.11
C THR A 72 -0.10 16.46 9.35
N LEU A 73 0.70 16.16 10.37
CA LEU A 73 0.21 15.61 11.64
C LEU A 73 -0.78 16.57 12.35
N MET A 74 -0.49 17.87 12.37
CA MET A 74 -1.38 18.90 12.89
C MET A 74 -2.71 18.93 12.13
N ARG A 75 -2.69 18.86 10.79
CA ARG A 75 -3.92 18.81 9.98
C ARG A 75 -4.77 17.57 10.22
N LEU A 76 -4.17 16.47 10.66
CA LEU A 76 -4.86 15.24 11.04
C LEU A 76 -5.37 15.28 12.49
N GLY A 77 -5.15 16.38 13.21
CA GLY A 77 -5.56 16.55 14.61
C GLY A 77 -4.71 15.74 15.59
N PHE A 78 -3.50 15.34 15.21
CA PHE A 78 -2.63 14.49 16.03
C PHE A 78 -2.25 15.14 17.37
N PHE A 79 -2.25 16.47 17.44
CA PHE A 79 -1.92 17.23 18.65
C PHE A 79 -3.13 17.86 19.34
N ASP A 80 -4.36 17.53 18.91
CA ASP A 80 -5.59 18.18 19.36
C ASP A 80 -6.21 17.48 20.60
N GLY A 81 -5.36 17.01 21.52
CA GLY A 81 -5.78 16.38 22.77
C GLY A 81 -6.32 14.96 22.61
N ASP A 82 -7.47 14.67 23.20
CA ASP A 82 -8.07 13.32 23.24
C ASP A 82 -8.49 12.85 21.83
N PRO A 83 -7.83 11.83 21.25
CA PRO A 83 -8.12 11.37 19.89
C PRO A 83 -9.56 10.89 19.72
N SER A 84 -10.22 10.40 20.77
CA SER A 84 -11.60 9.92 20.70
C SER A 84 -12.63 11.04 20.43
N LYS A 85 -12.24 12.30 20.68
CA LYS A 85 -13.04 13.50 20.43
C LYS A 85 -12.79 14.11 19.04
N GLN A 86 -11.82 13.59 18.29
CA GLN A 86 -11.45 14.07 16.95
C GLN A 86 -12.32 13.41 15.85
N PRO A 87 -12.34 13.95 14.60
CA PRO A 87 -13.24 13.47 13.53
C PRO A 87 -13.18 11.97 13.26
N TYR A 88 -12.01 11.34 13.42
CA TYR A 88 -11.80 9.91 13.19
C TYR A 88 -11.79 9.07 14.48
N GLY A 89 -11.93 9.70 15.65
CA GLY A 89 -11.75 9.09 16.97
C GLY A 89 -12.74 7.99 17.34
N LYS A 90 -13.86 7.91 16.63
CA LYS A 90 -14.91 6.91 16.85
C LYS A 90 -14.77 5.67 15.98
N LEU A 91 -13.85 5.68 15.00
CA LEU A 91 -13.57 4.53 14.16
C LEU A 91 -12.85 3.45 14.98
N GLY A 92 -13.24 2.20 14.81
CA GLY A 92 -12.65 1.07 15.50
C GLY A 92 -12.95 -0.27 14.83
N PRO A 93 -12.71 -1.39 15.54
CA PRO A 93 -12.84 -2.73 14.96
C PRO A 93 -14.23 -3.05 14.37
N LYS A 94 -15.29 -2.45 14.91
CA LYS A 94 -16.66 -2.60 14.40
C LYS A 94 -16.88 -2.02 13.00
N ASP A 95 -16.04 -1.05 12.61
CA ASP A 95 -16.12 -0.34 11.33
C ASP A 95 -15.25 -1.04 10.26
N VAL A 96 -14.49 -2.07 10.65
CA VAL A 96 -13.65 -2.88 9.76
C VAL A 96 -14.42 -4.12 9.32
N CYS A 97 -14.30 -4.48 8.04
CA CYS A 97 -14.90 -5.70 7.47
C CYS A 97 -16.43 -5.78 7.59
N THR A 98 -17.12 -4.64 7.58
CA THR A 98 -18.60 -4.60 7.55
C THR A 98 -19.16 -5.30 6.29
N PRO A 99 -20.44 -5.72 6.29
CA PRO A 99 -21.08 -6.32 5.11
C PRO A 99 -20.95 -5.45 3.85
N GLU A 100 -21.04 -4.13 4.00
CA GLU A 100 -20.92 -3.15 2.92
C GLU A 100 -19.50 -3.13 2.35
N ASN A 101 -18.47 -3.11 3.20
CA ASN A 101 -17.07 -3.18 2.77
C ASN A 101 -16.75 -4.51 2.07
N GLN A 102 -17.33 -5.62 2.54
CA GLN A 102 -17.19 -6.93 1.90
C GLN A 102 -17.89 -6.98 0.54
N GLU A 103 -19.05 -6.33 0.40
CA GLU A 103 -19.73 -6.24 -0.89
C GLU A 103 -18.99 -5.32 -1.87
N LEU A 104 -18.44 -4.19 -1.42
CA LEU A 104 -17.63 -3.31 -2.25
C LEU A 104 -16.41 -4.05 -2.83
N ALA A 105 -15.72 -4.86 -2.01
CA ALA A 105 -14.61 -5.68 -2.48
C ALA A 105 -15.05 -6.73 -3.52
N ARG A 106 -16.24 -7.33 -3.34
CA ARG A 106 -16.82 -8.28 -4.32
C ARG A 106 -17.20 -7.56 -5.61
N GLU A 107 -17.76 -6.37 -5.53
CA GLU A 107 -18.17 -5.61 -6.70
C GLU A 107 -16.95 -5.14 -7.52
N ALA A 108 -15.90 -4.65 -6.86
CA ALA A 108 -14.63 -4.35 -7.51
C ALA A 108 -14.07 -5.57 -8.26
N ALA A 109 -14.15 -6.76 -7.65
CA ALA A 109 -13.74 -8.00 -8.32
C ALA A 109 -14.63 -8.36 -9.51
N ARG A 110 -15.97 -8.21 -9.39
CA ARG A 110 -16.91 -8.48 -10.50
C ARG A 110 -16.64 -7.57 -11.70
N GLN A 111 -16.40 -6.28 -11.45
CA GLN A 111 -16.14 -5.29 -12.50
C GLN A 111 -14.71 -5.38 -13.08
N GLY A 112 -13.75 -5.87 -12.30
CA GLY A 112 -12.35 -6.01 -12.73
C GLY A 112 -12.03 -7.25 -13.56
N ILE A 113 -12.94 -8.22 -13.67
CA ILE A 113 -12.73 -9.43 -14.49
C ILE A 113 -12.83 -9.08 -15.98
N VAL A 114 -11.80 -9.46 -16.75
CA VAL A 114 -11.74 -9.23 -18.19
C VAL A 114 -11.97 -10.53 -18.96
N LEU A 115 -12.99 -10.54 -19.82
CA LEU A 115 -13.25 -11.64 -20.76
C LEU A 115 -12.40 -11.47 -22.03
N LEU A 116 -11.26 -12.17 -22.10
CA LEU A 116 -10.32 -12.05 -23.22
C LEU A 116 -10.79 -12.78 -24.50
N LYS A 117 -11.49 -13.90 -24.35
CA LYS A 117 -11.98 -14.72 -25.47
C LYS A 117 -13.30 -15.39 -25.08
N ASN A 118 -14.26 -15.36 -26.00
CA ASN A 118 -15.52 -16.09 -25.86
C ASN A 118 -15.92 -16.71 -27.20
N SER A 119 -16.04 -18.05 -27.25
CA SER A 119 -16.53 -18.72 -28.45
C SER A 119 -18.06 -18.87 -28.35
N PRO A 120 -18.79 -18.88 -29.48
CA PRO A 120 -20.26 -19.01 -29.46
C PRO A 120 -20.71 -20.21 -28.61
N GLY A 121 -21.63 -19.97 -27.68
CA GLY A 121 -22.17 -21.00 -26.78
C GLY A 121 -21.28 -21.43 -25.62
N SER A 122 -20.11 -20.80 -25.42
CA SER A 122 -19.20 -21.16 -24.30
C SER A 122 -19.59 -20.49 -22.98
N LEU A 123 -19.72 -19.17 -22.95
CA LEU A 123 -20.16 -18.39 -21.79
C LEU A 123 -21.37 -17.51 -22.13
N PRO A 124 -22.30 -17.28 -21.18
CA PRO A 124 -22.32 -17.78 -19.80
C PRO A 124 -22.67 -19.28 -19.72
N LEU A 125 -22.15 -19.97 -18.70
CA LEU A 125 -22.46 -21.38 -18.48
C LEU A 125 -23.94 -21.57 -18.14
N ASN A 126 -24.57 -22.58 -18.77
CA ASN A 126 -25.95 -22.97 -18.43
C ASN A 126 -25.94 -24.12 -17.41
N SER A 127 -26.12 -23.78 -16.13
CA SER A 127 -26.16 -24.75 -15.03
C SER A 127 -27.32 -25.75 -15.11
N LYS A 128 -28.39 -25.45 -15.87
CA LYS A 128 -29.48 -26.42 -16.10
C LYS A 128 -29.08 -27.52 -17.09
N ALA A 129 -28.28 -27.17 -18.09
CA ALA A 129 -27.81 -28.10 -19.13
C ALA A 129 -26.54 -28.86 -18.70
N ILE A 130 -25.62 -28.19 -18.02
CA ILE A 130 -24.33 -28.74 -17.59
C ILE A 130 -24.51 -29.39 -16.21
N LYS A 131 -24.49 -30.73 -16.14
CA LYS A 131 -24.70 -31.48 -14.89
C LYS A 131 -23.43 -31.67 -14.05
N SER A 132 -22.27 -31.57 -14.68
CA SER A 132 -20.97 -31.71 -14.01
C SER A 132 -19.98 -30.71 -14.57
N LEU A 133 -19.12 -30.19 -13.69
CA LEU A 133 -18.08 -29.22 -14.03
C LEU A 133 -16.75 -29.66 -13.43
N ALA A 134 -15.73 -29.84 -14.26
CA ALA A 134 -14.37 -30.07 -13.80
C ALA A 134 -13.67 -28.71 -13.62
N VAL A 135 -13.19 -28.43 -12.40
CA VAL A 135 -12.42 -27.21 -12.08
C VAL A 135 -10.96 -27.63 -11.90
N ILE A 136 -10.13 -27.36 -12.91
CA ILE A 136 -8.76 -27.87 -12.99
C ILE A 136 -7.77 -26.69 -13.05
N GLY A 137 -6.64 -26.84 -12.38
CA GLY A 137 -5.52 -25.90 -12.41
C GLY A 137 -5.09 -25.44 -11.01
N PRO A 138 -3.87 -24.87 -10.88
CA PRO A 138 -3.30 -24.50 -9.58
C PRO A 138 -4.13 -23.45 -8.83
N ASN A 139 -4.88 -22.63 -9.57
CA ASN A 139 -5.70 -21.56 -8.99
C ASN A 139 -7.14 -21.99 -8.64
N ALA A 140 -7.54 -23.23 -8.91
CA ALA A 140 -8.90 -23.71 -8.66
C ALA A 140 -9.31 -23.56 -7.19
N ASN A 141 -8.41 -23.89 -6.26
CA ASN A 141 -8.61 -23.81 -4.82
C ASN A 141 -7.71 -22.74 -4.17
N ALA A 142 -7.34 -21.69 -4.91
CA ALA A 142 -6.44 -20.65 -4.42
C ALA A 142 -7.05 -19.88 -3.23
N THR A 143 -6.19 -19.49 -2.27
CA THR A 143 -6.55 -18.55 -1.20
C THR A 143 -5.60 -17.36 -1.25
N ARG A 144 -4.36 -17.54 -0.78
CA ARG A 144 -3.34 -16.49 -0.70
C ARG A 144 -2.98 -15.91 -2.06
N VAL A 145 -2.88 -16.73 -3.10
CA VAL A 145 -2.54 -16.24 -4.47
C VAL A 145 -3.58 -15.23 -4.98
N MET A 146 -4.83 -15.28 -4.51
CA MET A 146 -5.88 -14.36 -4.97
C MET A 146 -5.74 -12.93 -4.46
N ILE A 147 -4.89 -12.68 -3.45
CA ILE A 147 -4.80 -11.37 -2.79
C ILE A 147 -3.52 -10.61 -3.13
N GLY A 148 -2.66 -11.18 -3.97
CA GLY A 148 -1.46 -10.50 -4.46
C GLY A 148 -0.39 -10.33 -3.39
N ASN A 149 0.16 -9.11 -3.32
CA ASN A 149 1.17 -8.66 -2.38
C ASN A 149 0.66 -7.44 -1.59
N TYR A 150 1.45 -6.95 -0.63
CA TYR A 150 1.09 -5.84 0.25
C TYR A 150 -0.27 -6.06 0.95
N GLU A 151 -0.54 -7.30 1.34
CA GLU A 151 -1.77 -7.73 1.96
C GLU A 151 -1.69 -7.72 3.51
N GLY A 152 -2.82 -7.40 4.15
CA GLY A 152 -3.01 -7.62 5.58
C GLY A 152 -3.53 -9.03 5.91
N ILE A 153 -3.59 -9.35 7.20
CA ILE A 153 -4.26 -10.56 7.69
C ILE A 153 -5.77 -10.38 7.51
N LYS A 154 -6.42 -11.35 6.88
CA LYS A 154 -7.87 -11.30 6.66
C LYS A 154 -8.67 -11.63 7.92
N ILE A 155 -9.73 -10.86 8.13
CA ILE A 155 -10.72 -11.07 9.21
C ILE A 155 -11.80 -12.10 8.80
N SER A 156 -12.07 -12.24 7.50
CA SER A 156 -13.16 -13.09 6.97
C SER A 156 -12.68 -14.10 5.91
N TYR A 157 -13.55 -15.06 5.60
CA TYR A 157 -13.29 -16.24 4.78
C TYR A 157 -12.96 -15.92 3.31
N PHE A 158 -12.10 -16.75 2.72
CA PHE A 158 -11.93 -16.81 1.28
C PHE A 158 -13.13 -17.50 0.61
N CYS A 159 -13.68 -16.85 -0.42
CA CYS A 159 -14.53 -17.48 -1.42
C CYS A 159 -13.68 -17.73 -2.67
N ASN A 160 -13.07 -18.91 -2.76
CA ASN A 160 -12.29 -19.30 -3.93
C ASN A 160 -13.18 -19.89 -5.03
N LEU A 161 -12.61 -20.02 -6.23
CA LEU A 161 -13.35 -20.47 -7.42
C LEU A 161 -14.04 -21.82 -7.18
N LEU A 162 -13.33 -22.81 -6.62
CA LEU A 162 -13.89 -24.12 -6.33
C LEU A 162 -15.05 -24.06 -5.33
N LYS A 163 -14.92 -23.29 -4.24
CA LYS A 163 -15.97 -23.13 -3.23
C LYS A 163 -17.19 -22.42 -3.81
N TYR A 164 -16.98 -21.41 -4.66
CA TYR A 164 -18.05 -20.71 -5.33
C TYR A 164 -18.79 -21.61 -6.33
N MET A 165 -18.07 -22.33 -7.19
CA MET A 165 -18.68 -23.24 -8.17
C MET A 165 -19.46 -24.38 -7.50
N LYS A 166 -18.95 -24.93 -6.38
CA LYS A 166 -19.69 -25.89 -5.55
C LYS A 166 -21.01 -25.35 -4.99
N SER A 167 -21.12 -24.04 -4.76
CA SER A 167 -22.36 -23.43 -4.27
C SER A 167 -23.43 -23.29 -5.35
N LEU A 168 -23.01 -23.22 -6.63
CA LEU A 168 -23.90 -23.05 -7.79
C LEU A 168 -24.32 -24.39 -8.43
N TRP A 169 -23.49 -25.43 -8.33
CA TRP A 169 -23.71 -26.76 -8.93
C TRP A 169 -24.23 -27.79 -7.92
N LYS A 170 -25.20 -27.39 -7.09
CA LYS A 170 -25.97 -28.32 -6.25
C LYS A 170 -27.17 -28.90 -6.99
#